data_AF-A0AAW8WPL7-F1
#
_entry.id   AF-A0AAW8WPL7-F1
#
_cell.length_a   1.000
_cell.length_b   1.000
_cell.length_c   1.000
_cell.angle_alpha   90.00
_cell.angle_beta   90.00
_cell.angle_gamma   90.00
#
_symmetry.space_group_name_H-M   'P 1'
#
loop_
_entity.id
_entity.type
_entity.pdbx_description
1 polymer ?
#
loop_
_entity_poly.entity_id
_entity_poly.type
_entity_poly.pdbx_seq_one_letter_code
_entity_poly.pdbx_strand_id
1 'polypeptide(L)'
;MTTGFTVATILRDGKVGMVYGYADGYLDCTGRILVKYYKDFEKTRKLINLGELECIGRYLEPSEQTLKYGWSASFNEDYQKLPKNKQERLQKDDQLHVSAFHRDRGEQLRINTFDSIPQYLNFLKKNASEFNYFQGYSSEGKPQWNLILPDGFYPLVDDKNLKGTLSNRALNLAELDDDQYWNTQASQKKALIIEFLRTLGQEFHLGGRDNPTNVTPFYFETEDEERIVYYDPVSYESFLIKVRVSDNNPTLNFTHTVLAQVRTCIKNKLKSKLPLYSREELSQLEQLQALAKKIASFYRTKRKEDPNTVGFNYLVALCQDEETRVKAKKEGYIPQQWELEAESAARRVKPYVQKKIKKLFDDLKKQQLDSINLSIKDICKLTSSVGYNKVGYYDTKFKYADYKSRLVRGQDPTDPAQFADPLLNSKLYFIVNKLYEQVTMKDTEHKLEQAIVLANGGNN
;
A
#
# COMPACT_ATOMS: atom_id res chain seq x y z
N MET A 1 -23.78 1.07 -5.09
CA MET A 1 -22.35 0.80 -4.84
C MET A 1 -21.91 -0.23 -5.84
N THR A 2 -20.80 -0.02 -6.54
CA THR A 2 -20.25 -1.03 -7.48
C THR A 2 -19.32 -1.93 -6.70
N THR A 3 -19.69 -3.19 -6.52
CA THR A 3 -18.84 -4.21 -5.91
C THR A 3 -18.50 -5.21 -6.98
N GLY A 4 -17.26 -5.17 -7.43
CA GLY A 4 -16.78 -6.00 -8.53
C GLY A 4 -16.71 -7.48 -8.13
N PHE A 5 -16.88 -8.35 -9.13
CA PHE A 5 -16.70 -9.79 -8.96
C PHE A 5 -16.08 -10.45 -10.18
N THR A 6 -15.56 -11.66 -10.01
CA THR A 6 -15.23 -12.56 -11.13
C THR A 6 -16.04 -13.84 -11.03
N VAL A 7 -16.41 -14.40 -12.18
CA VAL A 7 -17.00 -15.73 -12.30
C VAL A 7 -16.13 -16.56 -13.22
N ALA A 8 -15.63 -17.68 -12.71
CA ALA A 8 -14.77 -18.59 -13.46
C ALA A 8 -15.27 -20.04 -13.39
N THR A 9 -14.98 -20.82 -14.44
CA THR A 9 -15.23 -22.26 -14.46
C THR A 9 -14.31 -22.99 -15.41
N ILE A 10 -14.31 -24.33 -15.31
CA ILE A 10 -13.59 -25.23 -16.21
C ILE A 10 -14.37 -25.36 -17.53
N LEU A 11 -13.73 -25.01 -18.64
CA LEU A 11 -14.23 -25.14 -20.01
C LEU A 11 -14.12 -26.59 -20.50
N ARG A 12 -14.75 -26.91 -21.64
CA ARG A 12 -14.79 -28.27 -22.19
C ARG A 12 -13.41 -28.80 -22.61
N ASP A 13 -12.50 -27.91 -22.95
CA ASP A 13 -11.11 -28.21 -23.32
C ASP A 13 -10.16 -28.27 -22.11
N GLY A 14 -10.69 -28.21 -20.88
CA GLY A 14 -9.91 -28.24 -19.64
C GLY A 14 -9.31 -26.89 -19.25
N LYS A 15 -9.44 -25.85 -20.09
CA LYS A 15 -9.03 -24.48 -19.74
C LYS A 15 -9.95 -23.86 -18.69
N VAL A 16 -9.54 -22.77 -18.09
CA VAL A 16 -10.39 -21.95 -17.20
C VAL A 16 -10.86 -20.73 -17.98
N GLY A 17 -12.18 -20.56 -18.07
CA GLY A 17 -12.81 -19.34 -18.58
C GLY A 17 -13.26 -18.45 -17.43
N MET A 18 -13.08 -17.14 -17.56
CA MET A 18 -13.45 -16.15 -16.54
C MET A 18 -14.04 -14.90 -17.18
N VAL A 19 -15.09 -14.37 -16.56
CA VAL A 19 -15.64 -13.04 -16.84
C VAL A 19 -15.62 -12.16 -15.59
N TYR A 20 -15.50 -10.85 -15.80
CA TYR A 20 -15.60 -9.85 -14.76
C TYR A 20 -17.02 -9.27 -14.71
N GLY A 21 -17.49 -9.01 -13.50
CA GLY A 21 -18.77 -8.38 -13.20
C GLY A 21 -18.61 -7.10 -12.38
N TYR A 22 -19.45 -6.09 -12.62
CA TYR A 22 -19.25 -4.73 -12.09
C TYR A 22 -20.08 -4.39 -10.83
N ALA A 23 -21.20 -5.06 -10.59
CA ALA A 23 -22.12 -4.76 -9.50
C ALA A 23 -22.61 -6.00 -8.75
N ASP A 24 -23.02 -5.81 -7.49
CA ASP A 24 -23.65 -6.84 -6.66
C ASP A 24 -22.84 -8.13 -6.47
N GLY A 25 -21.50 -8.00 -6.46
CA GLY A 25 -20.57 -9.11 -6.26
C GLY A 25 -20.66 -9.82 -4.91
N TYR A 26 -21.51 -9.38 -3.97
CA TYR A 26 -21.60 -9.92 -2.61
C TYR A 26 -22.09 -11.37 -2.54
N LEU A 27 -21.82 -12.03 -1.40
CA LEU A 27 -22.24 -13.41 -1.14
C LEU A 27 -23.76 -13.61 -1.07
N ASP A 28 -24.49 -12.66 -0.49
CA ASP A 28 -25.95 -12.64 -0.38
C ASP A 28 -26.65 -12.31 -1.72
N CYS A 29 -25.93 -11.71 -2.67
CA CYS A 29 -26.38 -11.45 -4.03
C CYS A 29 -25.82 -12.50 -5.01
N THR A 30 -24.68 -12.21 -5.64
CA THR A 30 -24.04 -13.05 -6.66
C THR A 30 -23.78 -14.47 -6.14
N GLY A 31 -23.22 -14.62 -4.94
CA GLY A 31 -22.94 -15.93 -4.35
C GLY A 31 -24.17 -16.84 -4.28
N ARG A 32 -25.29 -16.32 -3.75
CA ARG A 32 -26.58 -17.05 -3.69
C ARG A 32 -27.14 -17.36 -5.06
N ILE A 33 -27.08 -16.41 -6.00
CA ILE A 33 -27.58 -16.64 -7.37
C ILE A 33 -26.81 -17.79 -8.02
N LEU A 34 -25.48 -17.81 -7.91
CA LEU A 34 -24.62 -18.86 -8.43
C LEU A 34 -24.97 -20.23 -7.82
N VAL A 35 -24.97 -20.34 -6.49
CA VAL A 35 -25.29 -21.59 -5.77
C VAL A 35 -26.69 -22.11 -6.12
N LYS A 36 -27.68 -21.21 -6.21
CA LYS A 36 -29.08 -21.60 -6.40
C LYS A 36 -29.43 -21.92 -7.85
N TYR A 37 -28.89 -21.18 -8.82
CA TYR A 37 -29.36 -21.22 -10.19
C TYR A 37 -28.32 -21.68 -11.22
N TYR A 38 -27.04 -21.75 -10.87
CA TYR A 38 -25.94 -22.17 -11.77
C TYR A 38 -25.31 -23.47 -11.28
N LYS A 39 -26.11 -24.55 -11.20
CA LYS A 39 -25.71 -25.82 -10.59
C LYS A 39 -24.85 -26.71 -11.49
N ASP A 40 -24.79 -26.41 -12.77
CA ASP A 40 -24.08 -27.19 -13.77
C ASP A 40 -23.08 -26.34 -14.56
N PHE A 41 -22.02 -26.99 -15.05
CA PHE A 41 -20.97 -26.34 -15.82
C PHE A 41 -21.48 -25.71 -17.12
N GLU A 42 -22.52 -26.27 -17.74
CA GLU A 42 -23.00 -25.80 -19.04
C GLU A 42 -23.68 -24.44 -18.93
N LYS A 43 -24.51 -24.23 -17.91
CA LYS A 43 -25.12 -22.92 -17.66
C LYS A 43 -24.07 -21.87 -17.29
N THR A 44 -23.05 -22.23 -16.51
CA THR A 44 -21.93 -21.33 -16.18
C THR A 44 -21.06 -20.99 -17.39
N ARG A 45 -20.79 -21.96 -18.28
CA ARG A 45 -20.08 -21.71 -19.54
C ARG A 45 -20.87 -20.76 -20.43
N LYS A 46 -22.19 -20.91 -20.52
CA LYS A 46 -23.05 -19.97 -21.24
C LYS A 46 -23.01 -18.56 -20.63
N LEU A 47 -22.97 -18.45 -19.30
CA LEU A 47 -22.78 -17.16 -18.61
C LEU A 47 -21.46 -16.51 -19.00
N ILE A 48 -20.35 -17.24 -18.93
CA ILE A 48 -19.01 -16.76 -19.32
C ILE A 48 -18.99 -16.32 -20.79
N ASN A 49 -19.69 -17.03 -21.67
CA ASN A 49 -19.76 -16.68 -23.10
C ASN A 49 -20.52 -15.38 -23.39
N LEU A 50 -21.22 -14.80 -22.41
CA LEU A 50 -21.82 -13.47 -22.54
C LEU A 50 -20.80 -12.34 -22.42
N GLY A 51 -19.59 -12.61 -21.92
CA GLY A 51 -18.54 -11.63 -21.69
C GLY A 51 -18.69 -10.88 -20.36
N GLU A 52 -18.17 -9.65 -20.32
CA GLU A 52 -18.28 -8.79 -19.14
C GLU A 52 -19.74 -8.51 -18.78
N LEU A 53 -20.03 -8.56 -17.47
CA LEU A 53 -21.37 -8.50 -16.91
C LEU A 53 -21.53 -7.23 -16.09
N GLU A 54 -22.69 -6.59 -16.15
CA GLU A 54 -23.01 -5.59 -15.13
C GLU A 54 -23.36 -6.29 -13.81
N CYS A 55 -24.31 -7.21 -13.88
CA CYS A 55 -24.82 -8.00 -12.76
C CYS A 55 -25.27 -9.39 -13.25
N ILE A 56 -25.43 -10.33 -12.31
CA ILE A 56 -25.90 -11.68 -12.61
C ILE A 56 -27.37 -11.84 -12.23
N GLY A 57 -28.13 -12.58 -13.05
CA GLY A 57 -29.50 -12.98 -12.77
C GLY A 57 -29.67 -14.51 -12.85
N ARG A 58 -30.86 -15.00 -12.54
CA ARG A 58 -31.20 -16.43 -12.66
C ARG A 58 -31.29 -16.90 -14.11
N TYR A 59 -31.62 -16.00 -15.03
CA TYR A 59 -31.82 -16.27 -16.45
C TYR A 59 -30.71 -15.63 -17.30
N LEU A 60 -30.24 -16.38 -18.29
CA LEU A 60 -29.19 -15.93 -19.19
C LEU A 60 -29.70 -15.01 -20.28
N GLU A 61 -30.96 -15.12 -20.68
CA GLU A 61 -31.56 -14.29 -21.73
C GLU A 61 -31.73 -12.83 -21.25
N PRO A 62 -31.81 -11.84 -22.15
CA PRO A 62 -32.18 -10.48 -21.77
C PRO A 62 -33.62 -10.42 -21.22
N SER A 63 -33.87 -9.44 -20.36
CA SER A 63 -35.21 -9.20 -19.79
C SER A 63 -36.20 -8.63 -20.80
N GLU A 64 -37.50 -8.66 -20.47
CA GLU A 64 -38.53 -7.98 -21.30
C GLU A 64 -38.21 -6.48 -21.44
N GLN A 65 -37.70 -5.88 -20.37
CA GLN A 65 -37.32 -4.48 -20.33
C GLN A 65 -36.20 -4.19 -21.33
N THR A 66 -35.11 -4.96 -21.26
CA THR A 66 -33.93 -4.77 -22.11
C THR A 66 -34.27 -5.00 -23.59
N LEU A 67 -35.05 -6.03 -23.89
CA LEU A 67 -35.50 -6.31 -25.27
C LEU A 67 -36.33 -5.19 -25.88
N LYS A 68 -37.18 -4.52 -25.08
CA LYS A 68 -38.13 -3.54 -25.58
C LYS A 68 -37.63 -2.10 -25.54
N TYR A 69 -36.86 -1.75 -24.51
CA TYR A 69 -36.46 -0.36 -24.25
C TYR A 69 -34.94 -0.15 -24.26
N GLY A 70 -34.16 -1.23 -24.46
CA GLY A 70 -32.71 -1.22 -24.40
C GLY A 70 -32.17 -1.35 -22.97
N TRP A 71 -30.84 -1.53 -22.87
CA TRP A 71 -30.13 -1.72 -21.59
C TRP A 71 -30.42 -0.61 -20.57
N SER A 72 -30.43 0.66 -21.00
CA SER A 72 -30.77 1.79 -20.12
C SER A 72 -32.22 2.23 -20.27
N ALA A 73 -33.17 1.36 -19.94
CA ALA A 73 -34.60 1.65 -20.08
C ALA A 73 -35.04 2.93 -19.35
N SER A 74 -34.38 3.30 -18.24
CA SER A 74 -34.64 4.56 -17.53
C SER A 74 -34.41 5.83 -18.37
N PHE A 75 -33.60 5.77 -19.43
CA PHE A 75 -33.37 6.87 -20.37
C PHE A 75 -34.23 6.75 -21.64
N ASN A 76 -35.02 5.69 -21.78
CA ASN A 76 -35.91 5.50 -22.91
C ASN A 76 -37.23 6.27 -22.69
N GLU A 77 -37.58 7.17 -23.61
CA GLU A 77 -38.78 8.01 -23.49
C GLU A 77 -40.08 7.19 -23.41
N ASP A 78 -40.17 6.07 -24.12
CA ASP A 78 -41.37 5.23 -24.12
C ASP A 78 -41.50 4.43 -22.83
N TYR A 79 -40.38 4.05 -22.22
CA TYR A 79 -40.37 3.46 -20.89
C TYR A 79 -40.84 4.48 -19.83
N GLN A 80 -40.35 5.72 -19.90
CA GLN A 80 -40.72 6.78 -18.95
C GLN A 80 -42.21 7.14 -19.00
N LYS A 81 -42.86 7.00 -20.16
CA LYS A 81 -44.31 7.22 -20.34
C LYS A 81 -45.18 6.10 -19.74
N LEU A 82 -44.59 4.96 -19.35
CA LEU A 82 -45.36 3.85 -18.77
C LEU A 82 -45.90 4.21 -17.38
N PRO A 83 -47.07 3.68 -16.99
CA PRO A 83 -47.52 3.72 -15.60
C PRO A 83 -46.49 3.13 -14.62
N LYS A 84 -46.34 3.73 -13.43
CA LYS A 84 -45.32 3.35 -12.43
C LYS A 84 -45.35 1.85 -12.07
N ASN A 85 -46.53 1.27 -11.88
CA ASN A 85 -46.68 -0.16 -11.59
C ASN A 85 -46.10 -1.07 -12.70
N LYS A 86 -46.17 -0.62 -13.97
CA LYS A 86 -45.61 -1.36 -15.11
C LYS A 86 -44.09 -1.21 -15.16
N GLN A 87 -43.56 -0.03 -14.83
CA GLN A 87 -42.11 0.19 -14.67
C GLN A 87 -41.55 -0.70 -13.55
N GLU A 88 -42.18 -0.70 -12.36
CA GLU A 88 -41.77 -1.53 -11.23
C GLU A 88 -41.80 -3.03 -11.55
N ARG A 89 -42.81 -3.51 -12.28
CA ARG A 89 -42.86 -4.90 -12.74
C ARG A 89 -41.69 -5.22 -13.68
N LEU A 90 -41.40 -4.34 -14.65
CA LEU A 90 -40.30 -4.52 -15.60
C LEU A 90 -38.94 -4.49 -14.91
N GLN A 91 -38.73 -3.61 -13.92
CA GLN A 91 -37.50 -3.59 -13.12
C GLN A 91 -37.33 -4.88 -12.29
N LYS A 92 -38.41 -5.39 -11.70
CA LYS A 92 -38.36 -6.67 -10.98
C LYS A 92 -38.06 -7.84 -11.90
N ASP A 93 -38.59 -7.82 -13.13
CA ASP A 93 -38.24 -8.79 -14.16
C ASP A 93 -36.77 -8.67 -14.55
N ASP A 94 -36.29 -7.45 -14.81
CA ASP A 94 -34.91 -7.16 -15.20
C ASP A 94 -33.87 -7.71 -14.21
N GLN A 95 -34.12 -7.58 -12.90
CA GLN A 95 -33.28 -8.15 -11.84
C GLN A 95 -33.16 -9.68 -11.85
N LEU A 96 -34.03 -10.39 -12.57
CA LEU A 96 -33.98 -11.86 -12.70
C LEU A 96 -33.09 -12.31 -13.86
N HIS A 97 -32.67 -11.38 -14.73
CA HIS A 97 -31.92 -11.66 -15.94
C HIS A 97 -30.48 -11.16 -15.80
N VAL A 98 -29.55 -11.82 -16.48
CA VAL A 98 -28.15 -11.37 -16.56
C VAL A 98 -28.09 -10.11 -17.43
N SER A 99 -27.47 -9.04 -16.94
CA SER A 99 -27.13 -7.86 -17.74
C SER A 99 -25.70 -8.01 -18.25
N ALA A 100 -25.53 -8.14 -19.57
CA ALA A 100 -24.25 -8.42 -20.21
C ALA A 100 -23.88 -7.30 -21.19
N PHE A 101 -22.70 -6.70 -21.02
CA PHE A 101 -22.30 -5.53 -21.80
C PHE A 101 -22.16 -5.83 -23.29
N HIS A 102 -21.59 -6.98 -23.65
CA HIS A 102 -21.48 -7.35 -25.06
C HIS A 102 -22.85 -7.50 -25.73
N ARG A 103 -23.76 -8.28 -25.12
CA ARG A 103 -25.07 -8.57 -25.70
C ARG A 103 -26.01 -7.37 -25.66
N ASP A 104 -26.09 -6.67 -24.54
CA ASP A 104 -27.14 -5.68 -24.28
C ASP A 104 -26.72 -4.25 -24.68
N ARG A 105 -25.42 -3.97 -24.74
CA ARG A 105 -24.86 -2.65 -25.13
C ARG A 105 -24.05 -2.68 -26.43
N GLY A 106 -23.80 -3.86 -26.99
CA GLY A 106 -22.98 -4.01 -28.20
C GLY A 106 -21.49 -3.76 -27.97
N GLU A 107 -21.02 -3.86 -26.73
CA GLU A 107 -19.60 -3.67 -26.41
C GLU A 107 -18.73 -4.84 -26.91
N GLN A 108 -17.41 -4.69 -26.85
CA GLN A 108 -16.51 -5.77 -27.28
C GLN A 108 -16.65 -7.00 -26.36
N LEU A 109 -16.81 -8.19 -26.94
CA LEU A 109 -16.78 -9.44 -26.18
C LEU A 109 -15.41 -9.63 -25.51
N ARG A 110 -15.41 -9.72 -24.19
CA ARG A 110 -14.22 -9.89 -23.37
C ARG A 110 -14.37 -11.09 -22.44
N ILE A 111 -13.52 -12.09 -22.65
CA ILE A 111 -13.45 -13.31 -21.85
C ILE A 111 -11.98 -13.57 -21.60
N ASN A 112 -11.61 -13.80 -20.33
CA ASN A 112 -10.27 -14.23 -19.98
C ASN A 112 -10.21 -15.75 -19.98
N THR A 113 -9.21 -16.31 -20.64
CA THR A 113 -8.97 -17.76 -20.69
C THR A 113 -7.58 -18.09 -20.17
N PHE A 114 -7.48 -19.16 -19.39
CA PHE A 114 -6.23 -19.64 -18.82
C PHE A 114 -6.07 -21.13 -19.12
N ASP A 115 -4.86 -21.56 -19.45
CA ASP A 115 -4.57 -22.94 -19.79
C ASP A 115 -4.68 -23.89 -18.58
N SER A 116 -4.68 -23.35 -17.36
CA SER A 116 -4.76 -24.15 -16.14
C SER A 116 -5.24 -23.34 -14.93
N ILE A 117 -5.71 -24.04 -13.88
CA ILE A 117 -6.07 -23.44 -12.58
C ILE A 117 -4.89 -22.66 -11.96
N PRO A 118 -3.64 -23.18 -11.93
CA PRO A 118 -2.50 -22.40 -11.43
C PRO A 118 -2.28 -21.07 -12.17
N GLN A 119 -2.42 -21.03 -13.50
CA GLN A 119 -2.28 -19.79 -14.27
C GLN A 119 -3.39 -18.79 -13.94
N TYR A 120 -4.63 -19.27 -13.80
CA TYR A 120 -5.77 -18.48 -13.35
C TYR A 120 -5.54 -17.88 -11.95
N LEU A 121 -5.12 -18.69 -10.98
CA LEU A 121 -4.83 -18.21 -9.61
C LEU A 121 -3.68 -17.19 -9.59
N ASN A 122 -2.67 -17.37 -10.45
CA ASN A 122 -1.59 -16.40 -10.58
C ASN A 122 -2.07 -15.07 -11.18
N PHE A 123 -3.02 -15.10 -12.11
CA PHE A 123 -3.66 -13.91 -12.64
C PHE A 123 -4.42 -13.14 -11.55
N LEU A 124 -5.18 -13.83 -10.69
CA LEU A 124 -5.92 -13.21 -9.58
C LEU A 124 -5.00 -12.47 -8.59
N LYS A 125 -3.72 -12.87 -8.44
CA LYS A 125 -2.79 -12.15 -7.53
C LYS A 125 -2.66 -10.66 -7.83
N LYS A 126 -2.88 -10.25 -9.08
CA LYS A 126 -2.78 -8.84 -9.51
C LYS A 126 -4.11 -8.26 -9.96
N ASN A 127 -5.09 -9.10 -10.29
CA ASN A 127 -6.33 -8.71 -10.96
C ASN A 127 -7.58 -9.28 -10.26
N ALA A 128 -7.47 -9.73 -9.02
CA ALA A 128 -8.61 -10.16 -8.24
C ALA A 128 -9.59 -8.99 -8.05
N SER A 129 -10.88 -9.30 -8.15
CA SER A 129 -11.96 -8.42 -7.71
C SER A 129 -12.19 -8.59 -6.20
N GLU A 130 -13.14 -7.83 -5.67
CA GLU A 130 -13.59 -7.93 -4.29
C GLU A 130 -14.14 -9.33 -3.97
N PHE A 131 -14.85 -9.95 -4.91
CA PHE A 131 -15.33 -11.32 -4.81
C PHE A 131 -14.91 -12.14 -6.04
N ASN A 132 -14.36 -13.33 -5.83
CA ASN A 132 -13.88 -14.18 -6.93
C ASN A 132 -14.52 -15.56 -6.79
N TYR A 133 -15.41 -15.91 -7.73
CA TYR A 133 -16.16 -17.14 -7.70
C TYR A 133 -15.61 -18.14 -8.71
N PHE A 134 -15.45 -19.39 -8.28
CA PHE A 134 -15.02 -20.47 -9.16
C PHE A 134 -15.89 -21.69 -9.00
N GLN A 135 -16.44 -22.17 -10.12
CA GLN A 135 -17.11 -23.46 -10.17
C GLN A 135 -16.10 -24.53 -10.58
N GLY A 136 -15.80 -25.41 -9.63
CA GLY A 136 -14.96 -26.60 -9.81
C GLY A 136 -15.72 -27.87 -9.48
N TYR A 137 -14.99 -28.94 -9.22
CA TYR A 137 -15.55 -30.21 -8.77
C TYR A 137 -15.43 -30.34 -7.25
N SER A 138 -16.47 -30.89 -6.61
CA SER A 138 -16.40 -31.34 -5.23
C SER A 138 -15.58 -32.64 -5.11
N SER A 139 -15.34 -33.09 -3.89
CA SER A 139 -14.72 -34.41 -3.62
C SER A 139 -15.54 -35.59 -4.17
N GLU A 140 -16.82 -35.38 -4.48
CA GLU A 140 -17.71 -36.37 -5.10
C GLU A 140 -17.77 -36.22 -6.64
N GLY A 141 -16.96 -35.36 -7.24
CA GLY A 141 -16.97 -35.09 -8.67
C GLY A 141 -18.20 -34.31 -9.17
N LYS A 142 -18.95 -33.65 -8.28
CA LYS A 142 -20.12 -32.82 -8.65
C LYS A 142 -19.71 -31.34 -8.81
N PRO A 143 -20.39 -30.56 -9.66
CA PRO A 143 -20.12 -29.12 -9.74
C PRO A 143 -20.34 -28.44 -8.39
N GLN A 144 -19.38 -27.62 -7.97
CA GLN A 144 -19.42 -26.90 -6.69
C GLN A 144 -18.88 -25.48 -6.87
N TRP A 145 -19.64 -24.51 -6.36
CA TRP A 145 -19.21 -23.14 -6.26
C TRP A 145 -18.28 -22.94 -5.08
N ASN A 146 -17.23 -22.16 -5.31
CA ASN A 146 -16.28 -21.77 -4.28
C ASN A 146 -16.09 -20.26 -4.33
N LEU A 147 -15.97 -19.64 -3.17
CA LEU A 147 -15.34 -18.34 -3.04
C LEU A 147 -13.82 -18.54 -2.98
N ILE A 148 -13.08 -17.79 -3.78
CA ILE A 148 -11.61 -17.80 -3.74
C ILE A 148 -11.16 -16.70 -2.78
N LEU A 149 -10.43 -17.11 -1.76
CA LEU A 149 -9.79 -16.24 -0.77
C LEU A 149 -8.27 -16.34 -0.85
N PRO A 150 -7.53 -15.47 -0.12
CA PRO A 150 -6.08 -15.49 -0.13
C PRO A 150 -5.43 -16.84 0.25
N ASP A 151 -6.14 -17.69 0.96
CA ASP A 151 -5.71 -18.99 1.45
C ASP A 151 -6.35 -20.17 0.70
N GLY A 152 -7.21 -19.95 -0.29
CA GLY A 152 -7.67 -21.02 -1.17
C GLY A 152 -9.15 -20.98 -1.54
N PHE A 153 -9.70 -22.16 -1.84
CA PHE A 153 -11.10 -22.33 -2.25
C PHE A 153 -11.99 -22.65 -1.05
N TYR A 154 -13.07 -21.89 -0.92
CA TYR A 154 -14.06 -22.02 0.14
C TYR A 154 -15.39 -22.47 -0.46
N PRO A 155 -15.78 -23.74 -0.30
CA PRO A 155 -17.06 -24.24 -0.79
C PRO A 155 -18.23 -23.39 -0.31
N LEU A 156 -19.11 -23.02 -1.24
CA LEU A 156 -20.34 -22.31 -0.94
C LEU A 156 -21.51 -23.30 -0.84
N VAL A 157 -22.26 -23.18 0.25
CA VAL A 157 -23.50 -23.93 0.51
C VAL A 157 -24.58 -22.93 0.87
N ASP A 158 -25.85 -23.20 0.55
CA ASP A 158 -26.98 -22.39 0.99
C ASP A 158 -28.04 -23.32 1.58
N ASP A 159 -27.87 -23.70 2.85
CA ASP A 159 -28.75 -24.64 3.54
C ASP A 159 -29.00 -24.20 4.99
N LYS A 160 -30.26 -23.86 5.29
CA LYS A 160 -30.69 -23.41 6.61
C LYS A 160 -30.52 -24.48 7.70
N ASN A 161 -30.52 -25.76 7.34
CA ASN A 161 -30.34 -26.86 8.28
C ASN A 161 -28.88 -27.08 8.68
N LEU A 162 -27.95 -26.49 7.93
CA LEU A 162 -26.50 -26.61 8.15
C LEU A 162 -25.89 -25.38 8.84
N LYS A 163 -26.72 -24.48 9.40
CA LYS A 163 -26.24 -23.32 10.16
C LYS A 163 -25.46 -23.78 11.39
N GLY A 164 -24.24 -23.27 11.57
CA GLY A 164 -23.38 -23.56 12.72
C GLY A 164 -22.82 -24.99 12.77
N THR A 165 -23.07 -25.83 11.76
CA THR A 165 -22.62 -27.24 11.72
C THR A 165 -21.52 -27.50 10.69
N LEU A 166 -21.30 -26.59 9.73
CA LEU A 166 -20.23 -26.74 8.74
C LEU A 166 -18.86 -26.45 9.36
N SER A 167 -17.86 -27.22 8.94
CA SER A 167 -16.46 -27.00 9.29
C SER A 167 -15.96 -25.63 8.80
N ASN A 168 -14.93 -25.08 9.45
CA ASN A 168 -14.29 -23.79 9.18
C ASN A 168 -13.85 -23.51 7.72
N ARG A 169 -13.97 -24.47 6.79
CA ARG A 169 -13.58 -24.32 5.37
C ARG A 169 -14.75 -24.09 4.41
N ALA A 170 -15.99 -24.44 4.76
CA ALA A 170 -17.15 -24.20 3.90
C ALA A 170 -17.94 -22.98 4.42
N LEU A 171 -18.48 -22.16 3.50
CA LEU A 171 -19.28 -20.99 3.83
C LEU A 171 -20.74 -21.30 3.55
N ASN A 172 -21.58 -21.25 4.59
CA ASN A 172 -23.02 -21.39 4.46
C ASN A 172 -23.68 -20.03 4.26
N LEU A 173 -24.12 -19.74 3.05
CA LEU A 173 -24.81 -18.50 2.70
C LEU A 173 -26.11 -18.30 3.48
N ALA A 174 -26.72 -19.36 4.02
CA ALA A 174 -27.90 -19.23 4.89
C ALA A 174 -27.58 -18.55 6.23
N GLU A 175 -26.31 -18.56 6.67
CA GLU A 175 -25.84 -17.87 7.87
C GLU A 175 -25.82 -16.35 7.69
N LEU A 176 -25.77 -15.86 6.45
CA LEU A 176 -25.80 -14.42 6.17
C LEU A 176 -27.15 -13.77 6.52
N ASP A 177 -28.23 -14.56 6.61
CA ASP A 177 -29.57 -14.11 7.03
C ASP A 177 -29.73 -14.07 8.57
N ASP A 178 -28.66 -14.34 9.32
CA ASP A 178 -28.73 -14.57 10.76
C ASP A 178 -27.96 -13.49 11.54
N ASP A 179 -28.69 -12.53 12.10
CA ASP A 179 -28.09 -11.46 12.90
C ASP A 179 -27.28 -12.01 14.08
N GLN A 180 -27.71 -13.13 14.67
CA GLN A 180 -26.99 -13.77 15.76
C GLN A 180 -25.66 -14.37 15.28
N TYR A 181 -25.64 -14.92 14.06
CA TYR A 181 -24.40 -15.36 13.42
C TYR A 181 -23.44 -14.19 13.24
N TRP A 182 -23.87 -13.08 12.65
CA TRP A 182 -23.00 -11.92 12.45
C TRP A 182 -22.47 -11.32 13.75
N ASN A 183 -23.32 -11.20 14.77
CA ASN A 183 -22.91 -10.77 16.10
C ASN A 183 -21.87 -11.71 16.72
N THR A 184 -22.05 -13.02 16.53
CA THR A 184 -21.11 -14.05 17.02
C THR A 184 -19.79 -13.99 16.26
N GLN A 185 -19.82 -13.89 14.93
CA GLN A 185 -18.63 -13.78 14.09
C GLN A 185 -17.84 -12.52 14.41
N ALA A 186 -18.52 -11.36 14.51
CA ALA A 186 -17.89 -10.11 14.90
C ALA A 186 -17.21 -10.23 16.27
N SER A 187 -17.90 -10.81 17.27
CA SER A 187 -17.36 -11.01 18.62
C SER A 187 -16.15 -11.95 18.63
N GLN A 188 -16.22 -13.08 17.93
CA GLN A 188 -15.11 -14.04 17.81
C GLN A 188 -13.91 -13.42 17.09
N LYS A 189 -14.16 -12.68 16.01
CA LYS A 189 -13.12 -12.00 15.24
C LYS A 189 -12.42 -10.93 16.08
N LYS A 190 -13.17 -10.11 16.82
CA LYS A 190 -12.63 -9.15 17.79
C LYS A 190 -11.74 -9.84 18.82
N ALA A 191 -12.22 -10.92 19.43
CA ALA A 191 -11.43 -11.69 20.40
C ALA A 191 -10.12 -12.25 19.81
N LEU A 192 -10.17 -12.81 18.59
CA LEU A 192 -8.98 -13.34 17.92
C LEU A 192 -8.00 -12.24 17.50
N ILE A 193 -8.47 -11.07 17.06
CA ILE A 193 -7.61 -9.92 16.75
C ILE A 193 -6.89 -9.45 18.01
N ILE A 194 -7.62 -9.31 19.12
CA ILE A 194 -7.07 -8.94 20.42
C ILE A 194 -6.00 -9.95 20.85
N GLU A 195 -6.28 -11.25 20.76
CA GLU A 195 -5.33 -12.32 21.10
C GLU A 195 -4.10 -12.29 20.20
N PHE A 196 -4.28 -12.12 18.89
CA PHE A 196 -3.20 -12.03 17.92
C PHE A 196 -2.27 -10.85 18.22
N LEU A 197 -2.82 -9.66 18.45
CA LEU A 197 -2.04 -8.48 18.79
C LEU A 197 -1.32 -8.65 20.14
N ARG A 198 -1.98 -9.24 21.14
CA ARG A 198 -1.34 -9.54 22.43
C ARG A 198 -0.17 -10.50 22.27
N THR A 199 -0.38 -11.62 21.56
CA THR A 199 0.63 -12.65 21.32
C THR A 199 1.82 -12.07 20.56
N LEU A 200 1.57 -11.32 19.49
CA LEU A 200 2.61 -10.60 18.73
C LEU A 200 3.43 -9.68 19.65
N GLY A 201 2.75 -8.93 20.51
CA GLY A 201 3.43 -8.03 21.45
C GLY A 201 4.30 -8.76 22.46
N GLN A 202 3.80 -9.85 23.03
CA GLN A 202 4.49 -10.66 24.04
C GLN A 202 5.69 -11.41 23.47
N GLU A 203 5.51 -12.11 22.36
CA GLU A 203 6.54 -12.93 21.71
C GLU A 203 7.76 -12.10 21.30
N PHE A 204 7.52 -10.86 20.86
CA PHE A 204 8.56 -9.98 20.35
C PHE A 204 9.02 -8.90 21.33
N HIS A 205 8.53 -8.94 22.58
CA HIS A 205 8.88 -8.01 23.65
C HIS A 205 8.59 -6.53 23.30
N LEU A 206 7.38 -6.25 22.82
CA LEU A 206 6.93 -4.94 22.32
C LEU A 206 6.05 -4.17 23.32
N GLY A 207 6.03 -4.57 24.60
CA GLY A 207 5.32 -3.90 25.70
C GLY A 207 5.96 -2.59 26.15
N GLY A 208 5.58 -2.08 27.32
CA GLY A 208 6.13 -0.81 27.83
C GLY A 208 7.66 -0.84 28.04
N ARG A 209 8.29 0.34 28.07
CA ARG A 209 9.74 0.50 28.31
C ARG A 209 10.24 -0.27 29.52
N ASP A 210 9.48 -0.23 30.61
CA ASP A 210 9.83 -0.87 31.89
C ASP A 210 9.22 -2.28 32.04
N ASN A 211 8.36 -2.68 31.10
CA ASN A 211 7.71 -3.99 31.12
C ASN A 211 7.44 -4.48 29.67
N PRO A 212 8.47 -5.00 28.99
CA PRO A 212 8.42 -5.27 27.56
C PRO A 212 7.54 -6.46 27.18
N THR A 213 7.08 -7.27 28.14
CA THR A 213 6.13 -8.36 27.91
C THR A 213 4.68 -7.96 28.23
N ASN A 214 4.47 -6.86 28.94
CA ASN A 214 3.12 -6.40 29.26
C ASN A 214 2.54 -5.61 28.08
N VAL A 215 1.70 -6.28 27.32
CA VAL A 215 0.99 -5.70 26.17
C VAL A 215 -0.51 -5.90 26.39
N THR A 216 -1.24 -4.80 26.44
CA THR A 216 -2.69 -4.83 26.67
C THR A 216 -3.40 -4.13 25.52
N PRO A 217 -3.92 -4.89 24.53
CA PRO A 217 -4.87 -4.34 23.57
C PRO A 217 -6.14 -3.88 24.30
N PHE A 218 -6.79 -2.83 23.79
CA PHE A 218 -8.07 -2.35 24.28
C PHE A 218 -8.96 -1.92 23.11
N TYR A 219 -10.27 -2.06 23.30
CA TYR A 219 -11.28 -1.76 22.30
C TYR A 219 -11.84 -0.35 22.46
N PHE A 220 -12.08 0.36 21.35
CA PHE A 220 -12.75 1.65 21.33
C PHE A 220 -14.11 1.55 20.62
N GLU A 221 -15.19 1.44 21.40
CA GLU A 221 -16.57 1.23 20.93
C GLU A 221 -17.03 2.27 19.90
N THR A 222 -16.67 3.54 20.06
CA THR A 222 -17.16 4.64 19.23
C THR A 222 -16.58 4.67 17.82
N GLU A 223 -15.46 3.98 17.58
CA GLU A 223 -14.75 3.99 16.30
C GLU A 223 -14.70 2.60 15.64
N ASP A 224 -15.28 1.57 16.29
CA ASP A 224 -15.20 0.16 15.91
C ASP A 224 -13.74 -0.25 15.58
N GLU A 225 -12.84 0.09 16.49
CA GLU A 225 -11.40 -0.06 16.35
C GLU A 225 -10.80 -0.82 17.53
N GLU A 226 -10.00 -1.84 17.21
CA GLU A 226 -9.06 -2.44 18.16
C GLU A 226 -7.77 -1.62 18.19
N ARG A 227 -7.31 -1.29 19.40
CA ARG A 227 -6.12 -0.46 19.61
C ARG A 227 -5.11 -1.15 20.49
N ILE A 228 -3.84 -0.97 20.16
CA ILE A 228 -2.72 -1.45 20.97
C ILE A 228 -1.55 -0.50 20.86
N VAL A 229 -0.80 -0.36 21.95
CA VAL A 229 0.43 0.43 21.97
C VAL A 229 1.61 -0.52 22.01
N TYR A 230 2.43 -0.49 20.96
CA TYR A 230 3.72 -1.18 20.95
C TYR A 230 4.86 -0.21 21.21
N TYR A 231 5.83 -0.60 22.02
CA TYR A 231 7.09 0.10 22.13
C TYR A 231 8.13 -0.55 21.24
N ASP A 232 8.84 0.25 20.45
CA ASP A 232 10.01 -0.19 19.73
C ASP A 232 11.26 0.11 20.57
N PRO A 233 11.98 -0.93 21.04
CA PRO A 233 13.14 -0.74 21.91
C PRO A 233 14.36 -0.19 21.18
N VAL A 234 14.39 -0.20 19.84
CA VAL A 234 15.51 0.32 19.05
C VAL A 234 15.29 1.78 18.70
N SER A 235 14.07 2.14 18.28
CA SER A 235 13.75 3.55 18.02
C SER A 235 13.36 4.33 19.28
N TYR A 236 13.16 3.65 20.42
CA TYR A 236 12.66 4.20 21.68
C TYR A 236 11.29 4.89 21.54
N GLU A 237 10.41 4.38 20.67
CA GLU A 237 9.13 5.02 20.36
C GLU A 237 7.93 4.12 20.65
N SER A 238 6.84 4.73 21.11
CA SER A 238 5.54 4.05 21.23
C SER A 238 4.71 4.24 19.97
N PHE A 239 4.13 3.17 19.43
CA PHE A 239 3.28 3.11 18.25
C PHE A 239 1.86 2.77 18.67
N LEU A 240 0.93 3.72 18.49
CA LEU A 240 -0.49 3.42 18.60
C LEU A 240 -0.93 2.75 17.30
N ILE A 241 -1.19 1.46 17.37
CA ILE A 241 -1.70 0.66 16.27
C ILE A 241 -3.22 0.67 16.35
N LYS A 242 -3.85 0.94 15.20
CA LYS A 242 -5.30 0.91 15.03
C LYS A 242 -5.63 -0.17 14.00
N VAL A 243 -6.55 -1.06 14.34
CA VAL A 243 -6.99 -2.16 13.48
C VAL A 243 -8.50 -2.12 13.38
N ARG A 244 -9.02 -2.03 12.15
CA ARG A 244 -10.42 -2.21 11.82
C ARG A 244 -10.57 -3.46 10.98
N VAL A 245 -11.57 -4.28 11.26
CA VAL A 245 -11.86 -5.41 10.39
C VAL A 245 -13.34 -5.37 10.05
N SER A 246 -13.64 -5.38 8.75
CA SER A 246 -15.02 -5.33 8.27
C SER A 246 -15.83 -6.50 8.82
N ASP A 247 -17.01 -6.17 9.32
CA ASP A 247 -18.04 -7.11 9.76
C ASP A 247 -18.54 -8.00 8.60
N ASN A 248 -18.41 -7.53 7.36
CA ASN A 248 -19.00 -8.18 6.18
C ASN A 248 -18.17 -9.34 5.62
N ASN A 249 -17.05 -9.70 6.24
CA ASN A 249 -16.25 -10.86 5.84
C ASN A 249 -16.46 -12.00 6.85
N PRO A 250 -17.15 -13.08 6.46
CA PRO A 250 -17.47 -14.21 7.34
C PRO A 250 -16.26 -15.08 7.68
N THR A 251 -15.07 -14.78 7.16
CA THR A 251 -13.87 -15.58 7.41
C THR A 251 -13.09 -15.10 8.63
N LEU A 252 -12.60 -16.08 9.42
CA LEU A 252 -11.71 -15.87 10.56
C LEU A 252 -10.23 -15.70 10.14
N ASN A 253 -9.89 -15.81 8.85
CA ASN A 253 -8.54 -15.52 8.38
C ASN A 253 -8.34 -14.00 8.23
N PHE A 254 -7.97 -13.36 9.35
CA PHE A 254 -7.69 -11.91 9.41
C PHE A 254 -6.20 -11.59 9.48
N THR A 255 -5.31 -12.58 9.63
CA THR A 255 -3.90 -12.37 9.97
C THR A 255 -3.20 -11.46 8.94
N HIS A 256 -3.37 -11.74 7.65
CA HIS A 256 -2.80 -10.91 6.58
C HIS A 256 -3.33 -9.47 6.63
N THR A 257 -4.65 -9.29 6.81
CA THR A 257 -5.32 -7.98 6.89
C THR A 257 -4.89 -7.17 8.11
N VAL A 258 -4.76 -7.81 9.27
CA VAL A 258 -4.31 -7.17 10.51
C VAL A 258 -2.84 -6.79 10.41
N LEU A 259 -1.97 -7.69 9.92
CA LEU A 259 -0.55 -7.37 9.69
C LEU A 259 -0.37 -6.21 8.70
N ALA A 260 -1.18 -6.16 7.64
CA ALA A 260 -1.16 -5.05 6.68
C ALA A 260 -1.49 -3.70 7.35
N GLN A 261 -2.50 -3.66 8.22
CA GLN A 261 -2.87 -2.46 8.96
C GLN A 261 -1.83 -2.05 10.00
N VAL A 262 -1.30 -3.01 10.77
CA VAL A 262 -0.21 -2.78 11.73
C VAL A 262 1.00 -2.18 11.00
N ARG A 263 1.41 -2.81 9.88
CA ARG A 263 2.50 -2.34 9.02
C ARG A 263 2.25 -0.93 8.51
N THR A 264 1.03 -0.62 8.10
CA THR A 264 0.66 0.71 7.59
C THR A 264 0.69 1.77 8.69
N CYS A 265 0.21 1.46 9.90
CA CYS A 265 0.29 2.35 11.06
C CYS A 265 1.75 2.69 11.38
N ILE A 266 2.62 1.68 11.43
CA ILE A 266 4.07 1.86 11.69
C ILE A 266 4.71 2.70 10.58
N LYS A 267 4.48 2.34 9.30
CA LYS A 267 5.01 3.09 8.15
C LYS A 267 4.59 4.55 8.18
N ASN A 268 3.32 4.85 8.43
CA ASN A 268 2.82 6.22 8.44
C ASN A 268 3.45 7.04 9.57
N LYS A 269 3.62 6.43 10.76
CA LYS A 269 4.28 7.07 11.90
C LYS A 269 5.78 7.27 11.69
N LEU A 270 6.46 6.36 11.00
CA LEU A 270 7.88 6.48 10.66
C LEU A 270 8.11 7.40 9.45
N LYS A 271 7.16 7.50 8.53
CA LYS A 271 7.20 8.39 7.35
C LYS A 271 7.17 9.86 7.75
N SER A 272 6.59 10.22 8.89
CA SER A 272 6.70 11.57 9.45
C SER A 272 8.03 11.82 10.17
N LYS A 273 8.91 10.82 10.27
CA LYS A 273 10.19 10.84 10.99
C LYS A 273 11.41 10.59 10.11
N LEU A 274 11.26 10.65 8.78
CA LEU A 274 12.27 10.37 7.76
C LEU A 274 13.70 10.74 8.17
N PRO A 275 14.72 9.95 7.77
CA PRO A 275 16.09 10.38 8.00
C PRO A 275 16.32 11.62 7.13
N LEU A 276 16.95 12.65 7.70
CA LEU A 276 17.24 13.86 6.93
C LEU A 276 18.32 13.60 5.86
N TYR A 277 19.12 12.54 6.01
CA TYR A 277 20.29 12.23 5.18
C TYR A 277 20.36 10.73 4.83
N SER A 278 20.89 10.40 3.65
CA SER A 278 21.38 9.04 3.36
C SER A 278 22.77 8.80 4.00
N ARG A 279 23.26 7.55 4.06
CA ARG A 279 24.64 7.25 4.51
C ARG A 279 25.70 7.99 3.68
N GLU A 280 25.47 8.11 2.38
CA GLU A 280 26.32 8.87 1.48
C GLU A 280 26.30 10.36 1.83
N GLU A 281 25.10 10.93 2.06
CA GLU A 281 24.95 12.34 2.44
C GLU A 281 25.58 12.63 3.81
N LEU A 282 25.55 11.69 4.76
CA LEU A 282 26.21 11.83 6.06
C LEU A 282 27.73 11.95 5.91
N SER A 283 28.35 11.06 5.12
CA SER A 283 29.80 11.15 4.82
C SER A 283 30.15 12.46 4.13
N GLN A 284 29.30 12.94 3.22
CA GLN A 284 29.49 14.24 2.57
C GLN A 284 29.36 15.42 3.55
N LEU A 285 28.42 15.36 4.50
CA LEU A 285 28.24 16.38 5.54
C LEU A 285 29.42 16.44 6.52
N GLU A 286 30.01 15.30 6.88
CA GLU A 286 31.24 15.22 7.69
C GLU A 286 32.43 15.87 6.97
N GLN A 287 32.59 15.57 5.68
CA GLN A 287 33.62 16.19 4.84
C GLN A 287 33.41 17.70 4.70
N LEU A 288 32.15 18.13 4.57
CA LEU A 288 31.79 19.56 4.48
C LEU A 288 32.09 20.29 5.80
N GLN A 289 31.85 19.64 6.94
CA GLN A 289 32.21 20.15 8.26
C GLN A 289 33.73 20.22 8.45
N ALA A 290 34.48 19.23 7.98
CA ALA A 290 35.95 19.26 7.99
C ALA A 290 36.49 20.42 7.14
N LEU A 291 35.90 20.66 5.97
CA LEU A 291 36.21 21.78 5.10
C LEU A 291 35.93 23.13 5.76
N ALA A 292 34.78 23.29 6.43
CA ALA A 292 34.46 24.49 7.19
C ALA A 292 35.44 24.75 8.34
N LYS A 293 35.85 23.71 9.09
CA LYS A 293 36.89 23.80 10.13
C LYS A 293 38.24 24.22 9.54
N LYS A 294 38.62 23.67 8.38
CA LYS A 294 39.85 24.06 7.67
C LYS A 294 39.85 25.54 7.29
N ILE A 295 38.73 26.08 6.79
CA ILE A 295 38.59 27.50 6.48
C ILE A 295 38.66 28.36 7.74
N ALA A 296 37.99 27.94 8.82
CA ALA A 296 38.02 28.65 10.09
C ALA A 296 39.45 28.82 10.63
N SER A 297 40.31 27.82 10.45
CA SER A 297 41.73 27.88 10.85
C SER A 297 42.53 29.00 10.16
N PHE A 298 42.04 29.55 9.05
CA PHE A 298 42.71 30.66 8.37
C PHE A 298 42.66 31.95 9.18
N TYR A 299 41.71 32.09 10.10
CA TYR A 299 41.52 33.28 10.92
C TYR A 299 42.37 33.20 12.21
N ARG A 300 43.18 34.24 12.45
CA ARG A 300 44.18 34.27 13.54
C ARG A 300 43.68 34.78 14.91
N THR A 301 42.39 35.07 15.13
CA THR A 301 41.93 35.77 16.36
C THR A 301 40.67 35.17 17.01
N LYS A 302 40.58 35.26 18.35
CA LYS A 302 39.58 34.57 19.19
C LYS A 302 38.19 35.23 19.36
N ARG A 303 37.83 36.38 18.77
CA ARG A 303 36.41 36.87 18.68
C ARG A 303 36.21 38.19 17.89
N LYS A 304 35.18 38.25 17.02
CA LYS A 304 33.95 39.08 17.15
C LYS A 304 32.95 38.95 15.99
N GLU A 305 33.34 38.35 14.86
CA GLU A 305 32.42 37.85 13.83
C GLU A 305 32.69 36.36 13.67
N ASP A 306 31.66 35.51 13.60
CA ASP A 306 31.83 34.05 13.51
C ASP A 306 32.60 33.69 12.22
N PRO A 307 33.92 33.45 12.28
CA PRO A 307 34.74 33.25 11.08
C PRO A 307 34.40 31.91 10.40
N ASN A 308 33.75 31.01 11.17
CA ASN A 308 33.25 29.73 10.67
C ASN A 308 32.17 29.91 9.62
N THR A 309 31.46 31.04 9.63
CA THR A 309 30.30 31.26 8.76
C THR A 309 30.67 32.18 7.59
N VAL A 310 31.43 33.26 7.80
CA VAL A 310 31.74 34.23 6.73
C VAL A 310 32.68 33.67 5.66
N GLY A 311 33.78 33.01 6.07
CA GLY A 311 34.71 32.39 5.12
C GLY A 311 34.11 31.19 4.41
N PHE A 312 33.31 30.39 5.12
CA PHE A 312 32.61 29.25 4.54
C PHE A 312 31.55 29.70 3.53
N ASN A 313 30.74 30.72 3.85
CA ASN A 313 29.76 31.28 2.93
C ASN A 313 30.41 31.85 1.67
N TYR A 314 31.62 32.41 1.78
CA TYR A 314 32.37 32.85 0.60
C TYR A 314 32.79 31.68 -0.30
N LEU A 315 33.18 30.53 0.26
CA LEU A 315 33.41 29.33 -0.54
C LEU A 315 32.12 28.83 -1.20
N VAL A 316 31.01 28.77 -0.46
CA VAL A 316 29.70 28.34 -1.00
C VAL A 316 29.28 29.23 -2.17
N ALA A 317 29.48 30.54 -2.05
CA ALA A 317 29.23 31.48 -3.13
C ALA A 317 30.06 31.20 -4.39
N LEU A 318 31.35 30.86 -4.25
CA LEU A 318 32.20 30.46 -5.39
C LEU A 318 31.69 29.18 -6.08
N CYS A 319 31.21 28.21 -5.29
CA CYS A 319 30.63 26.97 -5.82
C CYS A 319 29.33 27.23 -6.59
N GLN A 320 28.44 28.07 -6.04
CA GLN A 320 27.17 28.44 -6.68
C GLN A 320 27.37 29.23 -7.98
N ASP A 321 28.35 30.14 -8.01
CA ASP A 321 28.74 30.88 -9.22
C ASP A 321 29.20 29.91 -10.34
N GLU A 322 30.02 28.91 -10.00
CA GLU A 322 30.48 27.92 -10.99
C GLU A 322 29.33 27.09 -11.56
N GLU A 323 28.45 26.54 -10.71
CA GLU A 323 27.31 25.74 -11.17
C GLU A 323 26.37 26.57 -12.05
N THR A 324 26.15 27.83 -11.68
CA THR A 324 25.34 28.77 -12.44
C THR A 324 25.97 29.10 -13.78
N ARG A 325 27.29 29.34 -13.86
CA ARG A 325 28.00 29.56 -15.14
C ARG A 325 27.92 28.34 -16.05
N VAL A 326 28.04 27.13 -15.49
CA VAL A 326 27.89 25.89 -16.25
C VAL A 326 26.47 25.73 -16.79
N LYS A 327 25.45 26.07 -15.99
CA LYS A 327 24.04 26.02 -16.39
C LYS A 327 23.67 27.11 -17.41
N ALA A 328 24.10 28.35 -17.20
CA ALA A 328 23.86 29.47 -18.11
C ALA A 328 24.51 29.26 -19.48
N LYS A 329 25.68 28.63 -19.54
CA LYS A 329 26.31 28.20 -20.81
C LYS A 329 25.48 27.16 -21.57
N LYS A 330 24.67 26.36 -20.87
CA LYS A 330 23.79 25.34 -21.48
C LYS A 330 22.42 25.88 -21.87
N GLU A 331 21.87 26.80 -21.08
CA GLU A 331 20.43 27.14 -21.15
C GLU A 331 20.17 28.60 -21.54
N GLY A 332 21.22 29.44 -21.68
CA GLY A 332 21.11 30.85 -22.06
C GLY A 332 20.35 31.67 -21.01
N TYR A 333 21.06 32.24 -20.01
CA TYR A 333 20.37 32.94 -18.91
C TYR A 333 21.09 34.18 -18.32
N ILE A 334 20.26 35.07 -17.74
CA ILE A 334 20.53 36.38 -17.12
C ILE A 334 20.59 36.26 -15.57
N PRO A 335 21.48 36.98 -14.84
CA PRO A 335 21.66 36.76 -13.39
C PRO A 335 20.55 37.33 -12.47
N GLN A 336 20.37 36.75 -11.27
CA GLN A 336 19.49 37.24 -10.19
C GLN A 336 20.16 37.14 -8.80
N GLN A 337 19.68 37.97 -7.85
CA GLN A 337 19.77 38.03 -6.36
C GLN A 337 20.95 37.39 -5.57
N TRP A 338 21.49 36.23 -5.96
CA TRP A 338 22.61 35.56 -5.28
C TRP A 338 23.97 36.27 -5.52
N GLU A 339 24.12 37.03 -6.62
CA GLU A 339 25.29 37.89 -6.87
C GLU A 339 25.48 38.92 -5.74
N LEU A 340 24.36 39.47 -5.24
CA LEU A 340 24.38 40.41 -4.11
C LEU A 340 24.81 39.72 -2.79
N GLU A 341 24.50 38.44 -2.61
CA GLU A 341 24.89 37.65 -1.44
C GLU A 341 26.36 37.23 -1.50
N ALA A 342 26.83 36.80 -2.68
CA ALA A 342 28.22 36.44 -2.96
C ALA A 342 29.15 37.67 -2.84
N GLU A 343 28.76 38.82 -3.40
CA GLU A 343 29.49 40.07 -3.25
C GLU A 343 29.48 40.57 -1.81
N SER A 344 28.35 40.48 -1.12
CA SER A 344 28.24 40.85 0.30
C SER A 344 29.15 39.96 1.18
N ALA A 345 29.20 38.66 0.92
CA ALA A 345 30.11 37.74 1.59
C ALA A 345 31.59 38.06 1.27
N ALA A 346 31.92 38.31 -0.01
CA ALA A 346 33.26 38.67 -0.44
C ALA A 346 33.78 39.94 0.25
N ARG A 347 32.94 40.98 0.36
CA ARG A 347 33.27 42.25 1.03
C ARG A 347 33.56 42.09 2.53
N ARG A 348 33.04 41.04 3.17
CA ARG A 348 33.22 40.74 4.61
C ARG A 348 34.43 39.85 4.92
N VAL A 349 35.00 39.16 3.93
CA VAL A 349 36.19 38.30 4.11
C VAL A 349 37.49 39.11 3.95
N LYS A 350 38.43 38.98 4.89
CA LYS A 350 39.74 39.64 4.80
C LYS A 350 40.53 39.19 3.55
N PRO A 351 41.27 40.08 2.86
CA PRO A 351 41.94 39.76 1.59
C PRO A 351 42.86 38.53 1.63
N TYR A 352 43.63 38.36 2.72
CA TYR A 352 44.51 37.20 2.86
C TYR A 352 43.73 35.87 3.01
N VAL A 353 42.53 35.91 3.60
CA VAL A 353 41.65 34.74 3.73
C VAL A 353 40.99 34.44 2.39
N GLN A 354 40.57 35.46 1.64
CA GLN A 354 40.05 35.28 0.27
C GLN A 354 41.05 34.53 -0.62
N LYS A 355 42.34 34.91 -0.57
CA LYS A 355 43.40 34.22 -1.34
C LYS A 355 43.50 32.74 -0.99
N LYS A 356 43.38 32.40 0.31
CA LYS A 356 43.41 31.00 0.77
C LYS A 356 42.15 30.23 0.38
N ILE A 357 40.97 30.85 0.45
CA ILE A 357 39.71 30.22 0.05
C ILE A 357 39.66 30.01 -1.47
N LYS A 358 40.13 30.96 -2.27
CA LYS A 358 40.24 30.79 -3.74
C LYS A 358 41.16 29.64 -4.10
N LYS A 359 42.32 29.53 -3.45
CA LYS A 359 43.19 28.37 -3.62
C LYS A 359 42.47 27.06 -3.26
N LEU A 360 41.78 27.03 -2.12
CA LEU A 360 41.02 25.86 -1.69
C LEU A 360 39.91 25.48 -2.68
N PHE A 361 39.25 26.45 -3.29
CA PHE A 361 38.27 26.27 -4.35
C PHE A 361 38.89 25.70 -5.63
N ASP A 362 40.07 26.19 -6.03
CA ASP A 362 40.81 25.64 -7.17
C ASP A 362 41.28 24.20 -6.90
N ASP A 363 41.71 23.91 -5.67
CA ASP A 363 42.10 22.57 -5.23
C ASP A 363 40.87 21.61 -5.24
N LEU A 364 39.69 22.07 -4.82
CA LEU A 364 38.41 21.34 -4.93
C LEU A 364 38.08 21.01 -6.40
N LYS A 365 38.19 21.98 -7.31
CA LYS A 365 37.94 21.79 -8.74
C LYS A 365 38.81 20.69 -9.34
N LYS A 366 40.06 20.61 -8.89
CA LYS A 366 41.05 19.64 -9.38
C LYS A 366 41.05 18.32 -8.60
N GLN A 367 40.18 18.17 -7.60
CA GLN A 367 40.17 17.03 -6.68
C GLN A 367 41.53 16.80 -5.99
N GLN A 368 42.24 17.88 -5.64
CA GLN A 368 43.58 17.85 -5.04
C GLN A 368 43.56 17.97 -3.51
N LEU A 369 42.42 17.72 -2.88
CA LEU A 369 42.31 17.78 -1.42
C LEU A 369 42.38 16.39 -0.82
N ASP A 370 43.44 16.12 -0.07
CA ASP A 370 43.58 14.89 0.71
C ASP A 370 42.35 14.70 1.61
N SER A 371 41.76 13.50 1.61
CA SER A 371 40.63 13.09 2.45
C SER A 371 39.28 13.82 2.24
N ILE A 372 39.17 14.73 1.27
CA ILE A 372 37.91 15.42 0.93
C ILE A 372 37.53 15.08 -0.52
N ASN A 373 36.49 14.26 -0.69
CA ASN A 373 35.93 13.86 -1.97
C ASN A 373 34.55 14.50 -2.18
N LEU A 374 34.49 15.83 -2.12
CA LEU A 374 33.29 16.62 -2.40
C LEU A 374 33.42 17.29 -3.76
N SER A 375 32.41 17.11 -4.63
CA SER A 375 32.30 17.92 -5.83
C SER A 375 31.65 19.27 -5.54
N ILE A 376 31.81 20.24 -6.46
CA ILE A 376 31.09 21.52 -6.41
C ILE A 376 29.58 21.29 -6.32
N LYS A 377 29.06 20.30 -7.06
CA LYS A 377 27.64 19.94 -7.06
C LYS A 377 27.17 19.42 -5.69
N ASP A 378 28.00 18.64 -5.01
CA ASP A 378 27.67 18.12 -3.67
C ASP A 378 27.58 19.27 -2.66
N ILE A 379 28.54 20.20 -2.70
CA ILE A 379 28.54 21.39 -1.85
C ILE A 379 27.26 22.20 -2.12
N CYS A 380 26.97 22.53 -3.37
CA CYS A 380 25.75 23.25 -3.75
C CYS A 380 24.50 22.54 -3.27
N LYS A 381 24.36 21.23 -3.51
CA LYS A 381 23.20 20.43 -3.09
C LYS A 381 23.00 20.49 -1.58
N LEU A 382 24.05 20.33 -0.77
CA LEU A 382 23.98 20.29 0.69
C LEU A 382 23.75 21.68 1.33
N THR A 383 24.04 22.76 0.59
CA THR A 383 23.82 24.15 1.04
C THR A 383 22.67 24.86 0.33
N SER A 384 22.02 24.24 -0.65
CA SER A 384 20.84 24.75 -1.37
C SER A 384 19.54 24.41 -0.65
N SER A 385 18.49 25.22 -0.87
CA SER A 385 17.23 25.08 -0.12
C SER A 385 16.59 23.72 -0.35
N VAL A 386 16.27 23.01 0.73
CA VAL A 386 15.42 21.82 0.64
C VAL A 386 14.00 22.34 0.46
N GLY A 387 13.33 21.99 -0.64
CA GLY A 387 12.02 22.54 -0.98
C GLY A 387 11.06 22.62 0.21
N TYR A 388 10.37 23.77 0.32
CA TYR A 388 9.22 23.96 1.21
C TYR A 388 8.35 22.70 1.15
N ASN A 389 8.24 21.99 2.29
CA ASN A 389 7.37 20.83 2.59
C ASN A 389 8.08 19.62 3.22
N LYS A 390 9.41 19.60 3.37
CA LYS A 390 10.09 18.61 4.23
C LYS A 390 10.44 19.23 5.58
N VAL A 391 9.47 19.21 6.48
CA VAL A 391 9.62 19.69 7.86
C VAL A 391 10.54 18.72 8.63
N GLY A 392 11.81 19.07 8.75
CA GLY A 392 12.63 18.69 9.91
C GLY A 392 12.31 19.64 11.06
N TYR A 393 12.29 19.14 12.29
CA TYR A 393 11.81 19.84 13.50
C TYR A 393 12.47 21.19 13.86
N TYR A 394 13.45 21.66 13.09
CA TYR A 394 14.11 22.95 13.31
C TYR A 394 14.23 23.69 11.98
N ASP A 395 13.43 24.75 11.87
CA ASP A 395 13.27 25.73 10.80
C ASP A 395 14.61 26.28 10.24
N THR A 396 15.38 25.41 9.58
CA THR A 396 16.65 25.72 8.93
C THR A 396 16.51 25.40 7.46
N LYS A 397 16.79 26.40 6.61
CA LYS A 397 16.47 26.35 5.17
C LYS A 397 17.33 25.34 4.38
N PHE A 398 18.37 24.72 4.97
CA PHE A 398 19.43 23.96 4.27
C PHE A 398 19.97 22.75 5.08
N LYS A 399 20.35 21.65 4.41
CA LYS A 399 20.83 20.38 5.04
C LYS A 399 22.03 20.58 5.97
N TYR A 400 23.05 21.31 5.53
CA TYR A 400 24.25 21.53 6.35
C TYR A 400 23.98 22.35 7.63
N ALA A 401 23.00 23.27 7.60
CA ALA A 401 22.64 24.08 8.76
C ALA A 401 21.95 23.25 9.87
N ASP A 402 21.06 22.32 9.47
CA ASP A 402 20.47 21.35 10.38
C ASP A 402 21.55 20.44 11.00
N TYR A 403 22.44 19.87 10.17
CA TYR A 403 23.57 19.06 10.63
C TYR A 403 24.42 19.79 11.69
N LYS A 404 24.80 21.05 11.45
CA LYS A 404 25.58 21.88 12.40
C LYS A 404 24.82 22.15 13.70
N SER A 405 23.52 22.43 13.63
CA SER A 405 22.67 22.67 14.80
C SER A 405 22.63 21.46 15.75
N ARG A 406 22.63 20.24 15.17
CA ARG A 406 22.64 18.98 15.92
C ARG A 406 23.97 18.74 16.63
N LEU A 407 25.10 18.96 15.96
CA LEU A 407 26.43 18.86 16.57
C LEU A 407 26.58 19.77 17.79
N VAL A 408 26.07 21.00 17.73
CA VAL A 408 26.11 21.97 18.85
C VAL A 408 25.33 21.45 20.08
N ARG A 409 24.35 20.58 19.87
CA ARG A 409 23.52 19.99 20.94
C ARG A 409 24.07 18.66 21.46
N GLY A 410 25.28 18.27 21.05
CA GLY A 410 25.91 17.02 21.49
C GLY A 410 25.32 15.75 20.88
N GLN A 411 24.62 15.88 19.74
CA GLN A 411 24.16 14.72 18.97
C GLN A 411 25.32 14.11 18.20
N ASP A 412 25.53 12.79 18.36
CA ASP A 412 26.61 12.06 17.71
C ASP A 412 26.28 11.79 16.23
N PRO A 413 27.02 12.38 15.26
CA PRO A 413 26.79 12.15 13.83
C PRO A 413 27.08 10.70 13.40
N THR A 414 27.81 9.94 14.21
CA THR A 414 28.11 8.53 13.94
C THR A 414 27.03 7.57 14.45
N ASP A 415 26.04 8.07 15.20
CA ASP A 415 24.89 7.31 15.68
C ASP A 415 23.85 7.12 14.54
N PRO A 416 23.73 5.91 13.96
CA PRO A 416 22.81 5.66 12.86
C PRO A 416 21.35 5.84 13.27
N ALA A 417 21.01 5.74 14.56
CA ALA A 417 19.66 5.91 15.08
C ALA A 417 19.12 7.34 14.84
N GLN A 418 20.02 8.33 14.76
CA GLN A 418 19.67 9.73 14.56
C GLN A 418 19.63 10.15 13.08
N PHE A 419 20.17 9.32 12.17
CA PHE A 419 20.44 9.72 10.78
C PHE A 419 20.13 8.67 9.69
N ALA A 420 19.72 7.43 10.02
CA ALA A 420 19.33 6.39 9.06
C ALA A 420 17.81 6.21 8.95
N ASP A 421 17.34 5.61 7.85
CA ASP A 421 15.91 5.36 7.58
C ASP A 421 15.21 4.80 8.85
N PRO A 422 14.22 5.52 9.41
CA PRO A 422 13.48 5.06 10.59
C PRO A 422 12.84 3.68 10.37
N LEU A 423 12.58 3.29 9.12
CA LEU A 423 12.16 1.93 8.78
C LEU A 423 13.27 0.90 9.04
N LEU A 424 14.52 1.23 8.75
CA LEU A 424 15.70 0.39 9.02
C LEU A 424 16.08 0.37 10.51
N ASN A 425 15.71 1.41 11.26
CA ASN A 425 15.96 1.53 12.70
C ASN A 425 14.76 1.12 13.57
N SER A 426 13.70 0.56 13.00
CA SER A 426 12.55 0.07 13.75
C SER A 426 12.55 -1.46 13.82
N LYS A 427 12.80 -2.00 15.01
CA LYS A 427 12.69 -3.43 15.27
C LYS A 427 11.26 -3.91 15.05
N LEU A 428 10.28 -3.08 15.46
CA LEU A 428 8.86 -3.36 15.27
C LEU A 428 8.51 -3.48 13.78
N TYR A 429 8.96 -2.53 12.95
CA TYR A 429 8.73 -2.56 11.51
C TYR A 429 9.31 -3.82 10.86
N PHE A 430 10.55 -4.18 11.21
CA PHE A 430 11.22 -5.36 10.67
C PHE A 430 10.46 -6.66 10.98
N ILE A 431 10.04 -6.84 12.23
CA ILE A 431 9.27 -8.02 12.68
C ILE A 431 7.96 -8.12 11.91
N VAL A 432 7.18 -7.04 11.89
CA VAL A 432 5.88 -7.01 11.23
C VAL A 432 6.01 -7.24 9.72
N ASN A 433 7.02 -6.64 9.08
CA ASN A 433 7.26 -6.83 7.64
C ASN A 433 7.66 -8.28 7.31
N LYS A 434 8.50 -8.91 8.14
CA LYS A 434 8.89 -10.31 7.96
C LYS A 434 7.72 -11.27 8.15
N LEU A 435 6.91 -11.09 9.18
CA LEU A 435 5.71 -11.91 9.41
C LEU A 435 4.70 -11.75 8.26
N TYR A 436 4.52 -10.52 7.78
CA TYR A 436 3.66 -10.23 6.64
C TYR A 436 4.13 -11.00 5.39
N GLU A 437 5.42 -10.95 5.07
CA GLU A 437 6.00 -11.69 3.94
C GLU A 437 5.82 -13.21 4.08
N GLN A 438 6.05 -13.76 5.28
CA GLN A 438 5.85 -15.19 5.55
C GLN A 438 4.40 -15.64 5.35
N VAL A 439 3.43 -14.86 5.82
CA VAL A 439 2.00 -15.15 5.62
C VAL A 439 1.68 -15.11 4.12
N THR A 440 2.15 -14.09 3.39
CA THR A 440 1.95 -14.00 1.94
C THR A 440 2.56 -15.19 1.18
N MET A 441 3.73 -15.69 1.61
CA MET A 441 4.36 -16.87 1.03
C MET A 441 3.55 -18.14 1.30
N LYS A 442 3.14 -18.39 2.55
CA LYS A 442 2.32 -19.55 2.92
C LYS A 442 0.97 -19.57 2.21
N ASP A 443 0.31 -18.42 2.11
CA ASP A 443 -0.93 -18.26 1.34
C ASP A 443 -0.69 -18.65 -0.13
N THR A 444 0.48 -18.31 -0.68
CA THR A 444 0.85 -18.65 -2.06
C THR A 444 1.14 -20.14 -2.25
N GLU A 445 1.82 -20.79 -1.30
CA GLU A 445 2.11 -22.22 -1.32
C GLU A 445 0.83 -23.06 -1.16
N HIS A 446 -0.03 -22.72 -0.19
CA HIS A 446 -1.27 -23.45 0.05
C HIS A 446 -2.22 -23.39 -1.15
N LYS A 447 -2.30 -22.23 -1.81
CA LYS A 447 -3.01 -22.06 -3.09
C LYS A 447 -2.49 -22.98 -4.19
N LEU A 448 -1.17 -23.18 -4.26
CA LEU A 448 -0.54 -24.04 -5.27
C LEU A 448 -0.85 -25.51 -5.03
N GLU A 449 -0.73 -25.97 -3.79
CA GLU A 449 -1.06 -27.35 -3.39
C GLU A 449 -2.52 -27.70 -3.67
N GLN A 450 -3.45 -26.82 -3.32
CA GLN A 450 -4.87 -27.03 -3.63
C GLN A 450 -5.15 -27.06 -5.14
N ALA A 451 -4.49 -26.19 -5.91
CA ALA A 451 -4.61 -26.20 -7.37
C ALA A 451 -4.10 -27.52 -7.97
N ILE A 452 -3.05 -28.10 -7.41
CA ILE A 452 -2.51 -29.41 -7.81
C ILE A 452 -3.47 -30.55 -7.45
N VAL A 453 -4.04 -30.52 -6.25
CA VAL A 453 -5.04 -31.53 -5.82
C VAL A 453 -6.28 -31.49 -6.71
N LEU A 454 -6.80 -30.29 -7.01
CA LEU A 454 -7.94 -30.12 -7.91
C LEU A 454 -7.62 -30.48 -9.36
N ALA A 455 -6.39 -30.26 -9.83
CA ALA A 455 -5.96 -30.66 -11.16
C ALA A 455 -5.80 -32.19 -11.29
N ASN A 456 -5.34 -32.87 -10.22
CA ASN A 456 -5.10 -34.31 -10.23
C ASN A 456 -6.34 -35.15 -9.87
N GLY A 457 -7.35 -34.56 -9.21
CA GLY A 457 -8.62 -35.23 -8.89
C GLY A 457 -9.52 -35.52 -10.10
N GLY A 458 -9.16 -35.06 -11.30
CA GLY A 458 -9.89 -35.30 -12.55
C GLY A 458 -9.41 -36.52 -13.36
N ASN A 459 -8.47 -37.32 -12.84
CA ASN A 459 -7.85 -38.44 -13.56
C ASN A 459 -8.20 -39.84 -13.00
N ASN A 460 -9.27 -39.99 -12.21
CA ASN A 460 -9.78 -41.30 -11.77
C ASN A 460 -11.17 -41.59 -12.31
#